data_AF-A0AAV4PZN3-F1
#
_entry.id   AF-A0AAV4PZN3-F1
#
_cell.length_a   1.000
_cell.length_b   1.000
_cell.length_c   1.000
_cell.angle_alpha   90.00
_cell.angle_beta   90.00
_cell.angle_gamma   90.00
#
_symmetry.space_group_name_H-M   'P 1'
#
loop_
_entity.id
_entity.type
_entity.pdbx_description
1 polymer ?
#
loop_
_entity_poly.entity_id
_entity_poly.type
_entity_poly.pdbx_seq_one_letter_code
_entity_poly.pdbx_strand_id
1 'polypeptide(L)'
;MLGFQPQVIENITESSFTADPHTEFPIFYVYSDIVQPVVVGHVEAPLLRVVRISGKDGDVINVLYDRPHYVPIIRQSFQTIEIEIRLNSGNLVPFERGKVIIVLHFRMRQIL
;
A
#
# COMPACT_ATOMS: atom_id res chain seq x y z
N MET A 1 -18.73 25.49 -6.66
CA MET A 1 -19.89 24.66 -7.05
C MET A 1 -19.37 23.61 -8.03
N LEU A 2 -19.43 22.31 -7.70
CA LEU A 2 -18.59 21.24 -8.29
C LEU A 2 -19.05 20.70 -9.67
N GLY A 3 -19.92 21.40 -10.40
CA GLY A 3 -20.15 21.13 -11.83
C GLY A 3 -20.77 19.77 -12.21
N PHE A 4 -21.23 18.97 -11.26
CA PHE A 4 -21.91 17.71 -11.58
C PHE A 4 -23.29 17.98 -12.15
N GLN A 5 -23.52 17.53 -13.39
CA GLN A 5 -24.86 17.49 -13.96
C GLN A 5 -25.61 16.27 -13.41
N PRO A 6 -26.82 16.43 -12.86
CA PRO A 6 -27.62 15.30 -12.41
C PRO A 6 -28.00 14.46 -13.63
N GLN A 7 -27.48 13.23 -13.71
CA GLN A 7 -28.02 12.20 -14.60
C GLN A 7 -28.99 11.34 -13.80
N VAL A 8 -30.22 11.25 -14.30
CA VAL A 8 -31.22 10.31 -13.82
C VAL A 8 -30.91 8.97 -14.48
N ILE A 9 -30.50 7.99 -13.69
CA ILE A 9 -30.25 6.63 -14.17
C ILE A 9 -31.61 5.92 -14.23
N GLU A 10 -32.19 5.83 -15.43
CA GLU A 10 -33.51 5.23 -15.66
C GLU A 10 -33.47 3.69 -15.66
N ASN A 11 -32.30 3.09 -15.89
CA ASN A 11 -32.11 1.64 -15.98
C ASN A 11 -31.13 1.16 -14.91
N ILE A 12 -31.63 0.41 -13.93
CA ILE A 12 -30.81 -0.33 -12.97
C ILE A 12 -30.21 -1.51 -13.72
N THR A 13 -28.92 -1.43 -14.05
CA THR A 13 -28.17 -2.62 -14.51
C THR A 13 -27.51 -3.22 -13.29
N GLU A 14 -28.09 -4.28 -12.75
CA GLU A 14 -27.44 -5.06 -11.69
C GLU A 14 -26.29 -5.83 -12.32
N SER A 15 -25.08 -5.60 -11.83
CA SER A 15 -23.94 -6.47 -12.15
C SER A 15 -24.24 -7.86 -11.59
N SER A 16 -24.12 -8.90 -12.43
CA SER A 16 -24.18 -10.30 -11.98
C SER A 16 -23.03 -10.68 -11.03
N PHE A 17 -22.04 -9.80 -10.89
CA PHE A 17 -21.00 -9.90 -9.88
C PHE A 17 -21.37 -9.07 -8.66
N THR A 18 -21.44 -9.72 -7.50
CA THR A 18 -21.48 -9.02 -6.20
C THR A 18 -20.28 -8.08 -6.13
N ALA A 19 -20.53 -6.80 -5.85
CA ALA A 19 -19.47 -5.90 -5.41
C ALA A 19 -19.06 -6.36 -4.00
N ASP A 20 -18.21 -7.39 -3.95
CA ASP A 20 -17.70 -7.93 -2.71
C ASP A 20 -16.33 -7.28 -2.43
N PRO A 21 -16.26 -6.23 -1.58
CA PRO A 21 -14.99 -5.67 -1.15
C PRO A 21 -14.13 -6.69 -0.38
N HIS A 22 -14.67 -7.85 0.02
CA HIS A 22 -13.94 -8.98 0.60
C HIS A 22 -13.33 -9.93 -0.43
N THR A 23 -13.54 -9.73 -1.74
CA THR A 23 -12.70 -10.40 -2.74
C THR A 23 -11.27 -9.99 -2.43
N GLU A 24 -10.45 -10.94 -1.93
CA GLU A 24 -9.10 -10.68 -1.41
C GLU A 24 -8.27 -9.96 -2.46
N PHE A 25 -8.22 -8.63 -2.39
CA PHE A 25 -7.18 -7.89 -3.09
C PHE A 25 -5.88 -8.33 -2.44
N PRO A 26 -5.00 -9.05 -3.15
CA PRO A 26 -3.79 -9.56 -2.54
C PRO A 26 -2.87 -8.35 -2.38
N ILE A 27 -2.87 -7.78 -1.18
CA ILE A 27 -2.09 -6.60 -0.84
C ILE A 27 -1.12 -6.93 0.28
N PHE A 28 0.08 -6.38 0.17
CA PHE A 28 1.05 -6.37 1.24
C PHE A 28 1.10 -4.98 1.89
N TYR A 29 1.03 -4.97 3.20
CA TYR A 29 1.32 -3.80 4.02
C TYR A 29 2.79 -3.85 4.39
N VAL A 30 3.54 -2.84 3.95
CA VAL A 30 4.97 -2.69 4.25
C VAL A 30 5.12 -1.64 5.34
N TYR A 31 5.62 -2.06 6.50
CA TYR A 31 5.89 -1.21 7.65
C TYR A 31 7.39 -0.97 7.80
N SER A 32 7.75 0.15 8.41
CA SER A 32 9.16 0.42 8.75
C SER A 32 9.30 1.28 10.00
N ASP A 33 10.22 0.91 10.88
CA ASP A 33 10.45 1.58 12.17
C ASP A 33 10.99 3.03 12.07
N ILE A 34 11.35 3.47 10.86
CA ILE A 34 11.87 4.82 10.61
C ILE A 34 10.82 5.82 10.12
N VAL A 35 9.60 5.39 9.76
CA VAL A 35 8.57 6.29 9.22
C VAL A 35 7.62 6.79 10.32
N GLN A 36 7.12 8.01 10.14
CA GLN A 36 6.07 8.57 11.01
C GLN A 36 4.83 7.68 10.95
N PRO A 37 4.27 7.25 12.10
CA PRO A 37 3.02 6.53 12.12
C PRO A 37 1.89 7.32 11.46
N VAL A 38 1.03 6.60 10.74
CA VAL A 38 -0.16 7.12 10.07
C VAL A 38 -1.38 6.32 10.49
N VAL A 39 -2.56 6.92 10.41
CA VAL A 39 -3.81 6.23 10.69
C VAL A 39 -4.13 5.28 9.52
N VAL A 40 -4.26 3.99 9.82
CA VAL A 40 -4.62 2.92 8.89
C VAL A 40 -5.83 2.18 9.47
N GLY A 41 -7.01 2.45 8.94
CA GLY A 41 -8.25 1.93 9.51
C GLY A 41 -8.50 2.52 10.90
N HIS A 42 -8.47 1.67 11.94
CA HIS A 42 -8.69 2.05 13.34
C HIS A 42 -7.40 2.05 14.19
N VAL A 43 -6.23 1.85 13.57
CA VAL A 43 -4.93 1.82 14.25
C VAL A 43 -4.00 2.88 13.71
N GLU A 44 -3.05 3.32 14.54
CA GLU A 44 -1.92 4.14 14.12
C GLU A 44 -0.69 3.23 13.95
N ALA A 45 -0.10 3.22 12.76
CA ALA A 45 0.97 2.29 12.41
C ALA A 45 2.04 2.94 11.52
N PRO A 46 3.31 2.51 11.61
CA PRO A 46 4.42 3.06 10.82
C PRO A 46 4.41 2.48 9.39
N LEU A 47 3.35 2.76 8.64
CA LEU A 47 3.10 2.23 7.30
C LEU A 47 3.93 3.00 6.26
N LEU A 48 4.84 2.30 5.59
CA LEU A 48 5.63 2.85 4.48
C LEU A 48 4.83 2.83 3.17
N ARG A 49 4.16 1.70 2.86
CA ARG A 49 3.37 1.56 1.62
C ARG A 49 2.41 0.36 1.68
N VAL A 50 1.30 0.46 0.96
CA VAL A 50 0.49 -0.69 0.55
C VAL A 50 0.86 -1.07 -0.88
N VAL A 51 1.30 -2.31 -1.09
CA VAL A 51 1.69 -2.83 -2.40
C VAL A 51 0.62 -3.81 -2.86
N ARG A 52 0.09 -3.60 -4.07
CA ARG A 52 -0.78 -4.58 -4.71
C ARG A 52 0.09 -5.69 -5.30
N ILE A 53 -0.27 -6.92 -4.97
CA ILE A 53 0.27 -8.12 -5.56
C ILE A 53 -0.62 -8.44 -6.77
N SER A 54 -0.01 -8.96 -7.81
CA SER A 54 -0.72 -9.45 -8.99
C SER A 54 0.08 -10.63 -9.53
N GLY A 55 -0.40 -11.33 -10.55
CA GLY A 55 0.32 -12.47 -11.12
C GLY A 55 0.10 -13.79 -10.38
N LYS A 56 0.70 -14.84 -10.92
CA LYS A 56 0.63 -16.23 -10.45
C LYS A 56 2.01 -16.70 -10.00
N ASP A 57 2.07 -17.88 -9.39
CA ASP A 57 3.34 -18.49 -9.02
C ASP A 57 4.28 -18.62 -10.24
N GLY A 58 5.53 -18.21 -10.08
CA GLY A 58 6.53 -18.10 -11.16
C GLY A 58 6.59 -16.76 -11.89
N ASP A 59 5.61 -15.86 -11.72
CA ASP A 59 5.65 -14.54 -12.34
C ASP A 59 6.64 -13.59 -11.65
N VAL A 60 7.42 -12.85 -12.44
CA VAL A 60 8.22 -11.73 -11.93
C VAL A 60 7.37 -10.46 -12.02
N ILE A 61 6.82 -10.03 -10.89
CA ILE A 61 6.02 -8.81 -10.82
C ILE A 61 6.94 -7.64 -10.48
N ASN A 62 7.03 -6.65 -11.38
CA ASN A 62 7.70 -5.38 -11.12
C ASN A 62 6.65 -4.28 -11.04
N VAL A 63 6.50 -3.66 -9.86
CA VAL A 63 5.62 -2.51 -9.67
C VAL A 63 6.47 -1.24 -9.65
N LEU A 64 6.43 -0.50 -10.76
CA LEU A 64 7.05 0.81 -10.87
C LEU A 64 6.09 1.89 -10.36
N TYR A 65 6.60 2.81 -9.55
CA TYR A 65 5.83 3.95 -9.04
C TYR A 65 6.47 5.25 -9.54
N ASP A 66 5.90 5.82 -10.61
CA ASP A 66 6.43 7.04 -11.27
C ASP A 66 6.52 8.26 -10.33
N ARG A 67 5.67 8.29 -9.30
CA ARG A 67 5.71 9.28 -8.23
C ARG A 67 5.84 8.55 -6.89
N PRO A 68 7.07 8.43 -6.35
CA PRO A 68 7.24 7.84 -5.03
C PRO A 68 6.45 8.63 -3.99
N HIS A 69 5.56 7.95 -3.28
CA HIS A 69 4.94 8.53 -2.08
C HIS A 69 6.01 8.65 -0.99
N TYR A 70 6.39 9.88 -0.66
CA TYR A 70 7.30 10.18 0.44
C TYR A 70 6.51 10.34 1.73
N VAL A 71 6.93 9.63 2.77
CA VAL A 71 6.43 9.77 4.12
C VAL A 71 7.51 10.41 5.01
N PRO A 72 7.14 11.20 6.03
CA PRO A 72 8.11 11.73 6.98
C PRO A 72 8.84 10.61 7.71
N ILE A 73 10.12 10.81 7.98
CA ILE A 73 10.91 9.92 8.85
C ILE A 73 10.94 10.46 10.28
N ILE A 74 10.89 9.57 11.27
CA ILE A 74 10.87 9.96 12.70
C ILE A 74 12.26 10.26 13.27
N ARG A 75 13.32 9.80 12.61
CA ARG A 75 14.70 9.89 13.07
C ARG A 75 15.62 10.25 11.91
N GLN A 76 16.61 11.12 12.17
CA GLN A 76 17.59 11.56 11.18
C GLN A 76 18.88 10.72 11.19
N SER A 77 19.06 9.87 12.21
CA SER A 77 20.19 8.96 12.35
C SER A 77 19.68 7.60 12.81
N PHE A 78 20.10 6.55 12.11
CA PHE A 78 19.75 5.16 12.37
C PHE A 78 20.85 4.25 11.82
N GLN A 79 21.12 3.15 12.52
CA GLN A 79 22.07 2.12 12.07
C GLN A 79 21.37 0.94 11.39
N THR A 80 20.10 0.72 11.76
CA THR A 80 19.25 -0.36 11.29
C THR A 80 17.94 0.20 10.78
N ILE A 81 17.37 -0.44 9.77
CA ILE A 81 16.01 -0.20 9.31
C ILE A 81 15.31 -1.55 9.37
N GLU A 82 14.24 -1.63 10.15
CA GLU A 82 13.38 -2.79 10.19
C GLU A 82 12.28 -2.63 9.15
N ILE A 83 12.00 -3.73 8.43
CA ILE A 83 10.90 -3.81 7.47
C ILE A 83 10.06 -5.03 7.81
N GLU A 84 8.78 -4.79 8.08
CA GLU A 84 7.79 -5.86 8.21
C GLU A 84 6.85 -5.84 7.03
N ILE A 85 6.57 -7.01 6.47
CA ILE A 85 5.59 -7.18 5.39
C ILE A 85 4.48 -8.07 5.92
N ARG A 86 3.26 -7.53 5.93
CA ARG A 86 2.08 -8.22 6.47
C ARG A 86 0.97 -8.35 5.43
N LEU A 87 0.20 -9.41 5.58
CA LEU A 87 -1.07 -9.61 4.89
C LEU A 87 -2.13 -8.62 5.40
N ASN A 88 -3.25 -8.53 4.70
CA ASN A 88 -4.44 -7.80 5.18
C ASN A 88 -4.97 -8.30 6.54
N SER A 89 -4.72 -9.57 6.87
CA SER A 89 -5.02 -10.14 8.20
C SER A 89 -4.12 -9.62 9.32
N GLY A 90 -3.06 -8.88 9.00
CA GLY A 90 -2.05 -8.42 9.96
C GLY A 90 -0.96 -9.45 10.26
N ASN A 91 -1.09 -10.70 9.80
CA ASN A 91 -0.04 -11.71 9.92
C ASN A 91 1.15 -11.38 9.01
N LEU A 92 2.36 -11.81 9.43
CA LEU A 92 3.53 -11.76 8.55
C LEU A 92 3.27 -12.55 7.27
N VAL A 93 3.78 -12.04 6.15
CA VAL A 93 3.71 -12.77 4.88
C VAL A 93 4.57 -14.04 5.00
N PRO A 94 3.99 -15.24 4.76
CA PRO A 94 4.72 -16.49 4.84
C PRO A 94 5.55 -16.71 3.57
N PHE A 95 6.66 -15.97 3.43
CA PHE A 95 7.56 -16.15 2.29
C PHE A 95 8.22 -17.54 2.34
N GLU A 96 7.66 -18.51 1.62
CA GLU A 96 8.28 -19.83 1.46
C GLU A 96 9.34 -19.84 0.35
N ARG A 97 9.11 -19.03 -0.70
CA ARG A 97 9.89 -18.99 -1.95
C ARG A 97 9.87 -17.57 -2.52
N GLY A 98 10.81 -17.29 -3.43
CA GLY A 98 10.93 -16.01 -4.13
C GLY A 98 11.95 -15.05 -3.52
N LYS A 99 12.17 -13.92 -4.19
CA LYS A 99 13.09 -12.87 -3.76
C LYS A 99 12.33 -11.57 -3.56
N VAL A 100 12.46 -10.97 -2.39
CA VAL A 100 11.93 -9.62 -2.11
C VAL A 100 13.06 -8.62 -2.26
N ILE A 101 12.83 -7.56 -3.04
CA ILE A 101 13.77 -6.45 -3.19
C ILE A 101 13.04 -5.16 -2.79
N ILE A 102 13.62 -4.43 -1.86
CA ILE A 102 13.10 -3.14 -1.40
C ILE A 102 14.16 -2.09 -1.70
N VAL A 103 13.74 -1.02 -2.38
CA VAL A 103 14.57 0.14 -2.66
C VAL A 103 13.96 1.33 -1.94
N LEU A 104 14.71 1.90 -0.99
CA LEU A 104 14.31 3.08 -0.24
C LEU A 104 14.95 4.32 -0.87
N HIS A 105 14.16 5.38 -1.03
CA HIS A 105 14.65 6.66 -1.53
C HIS A 105 14.45 7.75 -0.48
N PHE A 106 15.55 8.33 -0.02
CA PHE A 106 15.54 9.40 0.98
C PHE A 106 15.70 10.76 0.30
N ARG A 107 14.86 11.72 0.71
CA ARG A 107 14.90 13.09 0.21
C ARG A 107 14.78 14.05 1.38
N MET A 108 15.69 15.01 1.46
CA MET A 108 15.54 16.13 2.40
C MET A 108 14.31 16.95 2.03
N ARG A 109 13.42 17.16 2.99
CA ARG A 109 12.27 18.05 2.82
C ARG A 109 12.78 19.49 2.76
N GLN A 110 12.68 20.11 1.60
CA GLN A 110 12.90 21.55 1.49
C GLN A 110 11.66 22.23 2.06
N ILE A 111 11.83 22.93 3.18
CA ILE A 111 10.83 23.86 3.69
C ILE A 111 11.10 25.18 2.94
N LEU A 112 10.17 25.56 2.07
CA LEU A 112 10.09 26.90 1.50
C LEU A 112 9.22 27.77 2.41
#